data_AF-A0A1G1L830-F1
#
_entry.id   AF-A0A1G1L830-F1
#
_cell.length_a   1.000
_cell.length_b   1.000
_cell.length_c   1.000
_cell.angle_alpha   90.00
_cell.angle_beta   90.00
_cell.angle_gamma   90.00
#
_symmetry.space_group_name_H-M   'P 1'
#
loop_
_entity.id
_entity.type
_entity.pdbx_description
1 polymer ?
#
loop_
_entity_poly.entity_id
_entity_poly.type
_entity_poly.pdbx_seq_one_letter_code
_entity_poly.pdbx_strand_id
1 'polypeptide(L)'
;MIKKLTCIECPKGCMLSVGIKKSRVIEVSGNECPEGRTYAVSEIENPLRILTSTILAEGLDLKMVPVRTDRPIPKFKMLEAMNKIKSMRIKKSVRQGEVIAENFLALNVNLIVTREACSRSEPKGTSALLGVDGE
;
A
#
# COMPACT_ATOMS: atom_id res chain seq x y z
N MET A 1 25.83 1.55 16.41
CA MET A 1 26.26 0.63 15.33
C MET A 1 26.13 1.34 13.99
N ILE A 2 26.96 1.01 13.00
CA ILE A 2 26.81 1.51 11.62
C ILE A 2 26.09 0.43 10.81
N LYS A 3 25.04 0.80 10.09
CA LYS A 3 24.29 -0.08 9.19
C LYS A 3 24.40 0.44 7.76
N LYS A 4 24.69 -0.46 6.81
CA LYS A 4 24.68 -0.14 5.37
C LYS A 4 23.32 -0.49 4.77
N LEU A 5 22.79 0.37 3.89
CA LEU A 5 21.56 0.11 3.15
C LEU A 5 21.54 0.85 1.82
N THR A 6 20.90 0.28 0.81
CA THR A 6 20.71 0.91 -0.50
C THR A 6 19.47 1.80 -0.47
N CYS A 7 19.61 3.05 -0.92
CA CYS A 7 18.47 3.93 -1.15
C CYS A 7 17.59 3.36 -2.27
N ILE A 8 16.29 3.21 -2.02
CA ILE A 8 15.33 2.66 -3.01
C ILE A 8 14.41 3.71 -3.62
N GLU A 9 14.59 4.98 -3.26
CA GLU A 9 13.71 6.08 -3.71
C GLU A 9 13.89 6.45 -5.19
N CYS A 10 15.04 6.11 -5.78
CA CYS A 10 15.33 6.43 -7.19
C CYS A 10 16.25 5.37 -7.82
N PRO A 11 16.30 5.25 -9.15
CA PRO A 11 17.06 4.21 -9.84
C PRO A 11 18.58 4.29 -9.65
N LYS A 12 19.12 5.41 -9.13
CA LYS A 12 20.56 5.53 -8.83
C LYS A 12 21.04 4.55 -7.76
N GLY A 13 20.19 4.23 -6.77
CA GLY A 13 20.53 3.24 -5.74
C GLY A 13 21.73 3.60 -4.87
N CYS A 14 21.85 4.84 -4.37
CA CYS A 14 22.99 5.25 -3.55
C CYS A 14 23.22 4.32 -2.35
N MET A 15 24.49 4.00 -2.07
CA MET A 15 24.89 3.17 -0.92
C MET A 15 25.01 4.04 0.34
N LEU A 16 24.09 3.86 1.28
CA LEU A 16 24.03 4.67 2.50
C LEU A 16 24.72 3.97 3.67
N SER A 17 25.43 4.74 4.47
CA SER A 17 25.95 4.34 5.79
C SER A 17 25.23 5.13 6.87
N VAL A 18 24.55 4.42 7.77
CA VAL A 18 23.68 5.01 8.79
C VAL A 18 24.19 4.68 10.18
N GLY A 19 24.54 5.70 10.95
CA GLY A 19 24.87 5.61 12.36
C GLY A 19 23.61 5.48 13.20
N ILE A 20 23.52 4.44 14.02
CA ILE A 20 22.33 4.13 14.83
C ILE A 20 22.73 4.03 16.32
N LYS A 21 21.98 4.74 17.17
CA LYS A 21 22.07 4.67 18.65
C LYS A 21 20.67 4.59 19.24
N LYS A 22 20.38 3.55 20.05
CA LYS A 22 19.07 3.32 20.68
C LYS A 22 17.89 3.43 19.68
N SER A 23 18.03 2.79 18.52
CA SER A 23 17.03 2.80 17.42
C SER A 23 16.72 4.18 16.83
N ARG A 24 17.58 5.17 17.07
CA ARG A 24 17.53 6.48 16.42
C ARG A 24 18.72 6.67 15.49
N VAL A 25 18.49 7.35 14.39
CA VAL A 25 19.53 7.74 13.45
C VAL A 25 20.27 8.95 14.00
N ILE A 26 21.58 8.81 14.15
CA ILE A 26 22.47 9.90 14.57
C ILE A 26 23.19 10.55 13.40
N GLU A 27 23.44 9.79 12.33
CA GLU A 27 24.18 10.23 11.17
C GLU A 27 23.77 9.41 9.94
N VAL A 28 23.73 10.05 8.77
CA VAL A 28 23.57 9.40 7.47
C VAL A 28 24.63 9.97 6.53
N SER A 29 25.34 9.09 5.83
CA SER A 29 26.29 9.45 4.79
C SER A 29 26.13 8.55 3.55
N GLY A 30 26.68 8.99 2.43
CA GLY A 30 26.58 8.29 1.14
C GLY A 30 25.31 8.62 0.32
N ASN A 31 24.44 9.49 0.82
CA ASN A 31 23.31 10.01 0.04
C ASN A 31 23.75 11.14 -0.89
N GLU A 32 23.36 11.07 -2.16
CA GLU A 32 23.57 12.15 -3.15
C GLU A 32 22.42 13.18 -3.17
N CYS A 33 21.36 12.94 -2.41
CA CYS A 33 20.18 13.80 -2.35
C CYS A 33 19.57 13.83 -0.94
N PRO A 34 18.71 14.83 -0.64
CA PRO A 34 17.96 14.89 0.62
C PRO A 34 17.05 13.68 0.84
N GLU A 35 16.40 13.18 -0.22
CA GLU A 35 15.48 12.04 -0.16
C GLU A 35 16.16 10.77 0.36
N GLY A 36 17.43 10.53 0.00
CA GLY A 36 18.18 9.40 0.51
C GLY A 36 18.37 9.44 2.03
N ARG A 37 18.55 10.64 2.60
CA ARG A 37 18.60 10.82 4.05
C ARG A 37 17.23 10.58 4.69
N THR A 38 16.17 11.14 4.12
CA THR A 38 14.80 10.96 4.60
C THR A 38 14.41 9.48 4.62
N TYR A 39 14.71 8.76 3.53
CA TYR A 39 14.51 7.31 3.43
C TYR A 39 15.29 6.55 4.50
N ALA A 40 16.59 6.83 4.66
CA ALA A 40 17.40 6.16 5.68
C ALA A 40 16.85 6.34 7.10
N VAL A 41 16.42 7.55 7.45
CA VAL A 41 15.80 7.83 8.75
C VAL A 41 14.50 7.05 8.91
N SER A 42 13.60 7.14 7.92
CA SER A 42 12.32 6.43 7.92
C SER A 42 12.49 4.91 8.05
N GLU A 43 13.39 4.32 7.25
CA GLU A 43 13.62 2.88 7.20
C GLU A 43 14.21 2.32 8.50
N ILE A 44 15.00 3.10 9.24
CA ILE A 44 15.56 2.69 10.53
C ILE A 44 14.57 2.90 11.67
N GLU A 45 13.91 4.06 11.73
CA GLU A 45 13.12 4.44 12.90
C GLU A 45 11.68 3.94 12.84
N ASN A 46 11.05 3.97 11.66
CA ASN A 46 9.67 3.55 11.46
C ASN A 46 9.42 3.16 9.99
N PRO A 47 9.88 1.97 9.54
CA PRO A 47 9.76 1.57 8.15
C PRO A 47 8.29 1.46 7.73
N LEU A 48 7.91 2.17 6.67
CA LEU A 48 6.55 2.21 6.14
C LEU A 48 6.45 1.45 4.81
N ARG A 49 5.33 0.78 4.54
CA ARG A 49 5.07 0.13 3.24
C ARG A 49 3.59 0.25 2.86
N ILE A 50 3.30 0.30 1.56
CA ILE A 50 1.93 0.06 1.06
C ILE A 50 1.62 -1.42 1.27
N LEU A 51 0.55 -1.72 2.00
CA LEU A 51 0.08 -3.09 2.12
C LEU A 51 -0.67 -3.46 0.85
N THR A 52 -0.31 -4.58 0.23
CA THR A 52 -1.04 -5.18 -0.87
C THR A 52 -1.47 -6.59 -0.48
N SER A 53 -2.74 -6.95 -0.70
CA SER A 53 -3.29 -8.24 -0.34
C SER A 53 -4.49 -8.60 -1.21
N THR A 54 -5.22 -9.64 -0.84
CA THR A 54 -6.46 -10.05 -1.50
C THR A 54 -7.53 -10.41 -0.47
N ILE A 55 -8.80 -10.16 -0.80
CA ILE A 55 -9.95 -10.56 0.02
C ILE A 55 -10.77 -11.60 -0.75
N LEU A 56 -11.23 -12.64 -0.05
CA LEU A 56 -12.11 -13.63 -0.64
C LEU A 56 -13.44 -12.99 -1.03
N ALA A 57 -13.84 -13.19 -2.27
CA ALA A 57 -15.14 -12.79 -2.77
C ALA A 57 -16.08 -13.99 -2.89
N GLU A 58 -17.35 -13.76 -2.58
CA GLU A 58 -18.41 -14.76 -2.60
C GLU A 58 -19.47 -14.32 -3.61
N GLY A 59 -19.74 -15.16 -4.62
CA GLY A 59 -20.76 -14.89 -5.64
C GLY A 59 -20.34 -13.88 -6.74
N LEU A 60 -19.08 -13.47 -6.77
CA LEU A 60 -18.53 -12.58 -7.81
C LEU A 60 -17.77 -13.34 -8.88
N ASP A 61 -17.46 -12.66 -9.97
CA ASP A 61 -16.64 -13.16 -11.08
C ASP A 61 -15.17 -13.38 -10.70
N LEU A 62 -14.68 -12.74 -9.63
CA LEU A 62 -13.39 -13.01 -9.02
C LEU A 62 -13.56 -13.78 -7.71
N LYS A 63 -12.74 -14.83 -7.52
CA LYS A 63 -12.63 -15.54 -6.24
C LYS A 63 -11.88 -14.72 -5.18
N MET A 64 -10.85 -13.98 -5.61
CA MET A 64 -10.01 -13.17 -4.74
C MET A 64 -9.92 -11.77 -5.35
N VAL A 65 -10.36 -10.75 -4.62
CA VAL A 65 -10.32 -9.35 -5.06
C VAL A 65 -9.04 -8.71 -4.54
N PRO A 66 -8.20 -8.11 -5.40
CA PRO A 66 -6.97 -7.46 -4.98
C PRO A 66 -7.27 -6.13 -4.30
N VAL A 67 -6.59 -5.90 -3.17
CA VAL A 67 -6.75 -4.72 -2.34
C VAL A 67 -5.39 -4.17 -1.93
N ARG A 68 -5.34 -2.87 -1.66
CA ARG A 68 -4.16 -2.24 -1.07
C ARG A 68 -4.54 -1.15 -0.09
N THR A 69 -3.62 -0.74 0.78
CA THR A 69 -3.80 0.53 1.49
C THR A 69 -3.61 1.71 0.54
N ASP A 70 -4.38 2.78 0.74
CA ASP A 70 -4.24 4.01 -0.04
C ASP A 70 -2.96 4.78 0.31
N ARG A 71 -2.47 4.61 1.54
CA ARG A 71 -1.23 5.20 2.09
C ARG A 71 -0.35 4.14 2.78
N PRO A 72 0.96 4.41 2.97
CA PRO A 72 1.85 3.49 3.65
C PRO A 72 1.44 3.28 5.11
N ILE A 73 1.60 2.05 5.61
CA ILE A 73 1.43 1.70 7.02
C ILE A 73 2.75 1.19 7.63
N PRO A 74 2.94 1.28 8.96
CA PRO A 74 4.14 0.77 9.60
C PRO A 74 4.35 -0.73 9.40
N LYS A 75 5.58 -1.14 9.14
CA LYS A 75 5.95 -2.56 8.89
C LYS A 75 5.51 -3.49 10.03
N PHE A 76 5.57 -3.02 11.28
CA PHE A 76 5.16 -3.82 12.43
C PHE A 76 3.64 -4.10 12.48
N LYS A 77 2.82 -3.31 11.76
CA LYS A 77 1.37 -3.50 11.63
C LYS A 77 0.97 -4.47 10.52
N MET A 78 1.92 -4.94 9.69
CA MET A 78 1.63 -5.79 8.52
C MET A 78 0.93 -7.10 8.89
N LEU A 79 1.40 -7.78 9.94
CA LEU A 79 0.83 -9.07 10.35
C LEU A 79 -0.61 -8.91 10.89
N GLU A 80 -0.83 -7.88 11.71
CA GLU A 80 -2.16 -7.52 12.22
C GLU A 80 -3.13 -7.21 11.06
N ALA A 81 -2.66 -6.43 10.08
CA ALA A 81 -3.42 -6.10 8.88
C ALA A 81 -3.79 -7.33 8.06
N MET A 82 -2.85 -8.24 7.84
CA MET A 82 -3.11 -9.49 7.11
C MET A 82 -4.14 -10.37 7.83
N ASN A 83 -4.07 -10.47 9.15
CA ASN A 83 -5.06 -11.21 9.94
C ASN A 83 -6.45 -10.59 9.82
N LYS A 84 -6.55 -9.25 9.86
CA LYS A 84 -7.84 -8.56 9.66
C LYS A 84 -8.40 -8.82 8.27
N ILE A 85 -7.60 -8.67 7.22
CA ILE A 85 -7.99 -8.92 5.81
C ILE A 85 -8.47 -10.35 5.61
N LYS A 86 -7.79 -11.35 6.19
CA LYS A 86 -8.16 -12.77 6.07
C LYS A 86 -9.59 -13.06 6.56
N SER A 87 -10.10 -12.29 7.52
CA SER A 87 -11.47 -12.43 8.03
C SER A 87 -12.54 -11.75 7.18
N MET A 88 -12.17 -10.86 6.25
CA MET A 88 -13.10 -10.09 5.43
C MET A 88 -13.65 -10.91 4.26
N ARG A 89 -14.85 -10.56 3.78
CA ARG A 89 -15.49 -11.12 2.58
C ARG A 89 -16.12 -10.01 1.76
N ILE A 90 -16.00 -10.08 0.44
CA ILE A 90 -16.71 -9.19 -0.48
C ILE A 90 -17.85 -9.97 -1.13
N LYS A 91 -19.09 -9.51 -0.93
CA LYS A 91 -20.31 -10.20 -1.39
C LYS A 91 -21.13 -9.39 -2.40
N LYS A 92 -20.69 -8.16 -2.67
CA LYS A 92 -21.32 -7.23 -3.62
C LYS A 92 -20.29 -6.83 -4.66
N SER A 93 -20.76 -6.38 -5.81
CA SER A 93 -19.87 -5.82 -6.81
C SER A 93 -19.11 -4.63 -6.26
N VAL A 94 -17.84 -4.51 -6.65
CA VAL A 94 -16.94 -3.44 -6.23
C VAL A 94 -16.24 -2.83 -7.43
N ARG A 95 -16.02 -1.52 -7.37
CA ARG A 95 -15.29 -0.78 -8.41
C ARG A 95 -13.81 -0.60 -8.04
N GLN A 96 -12.98 -0.37 -9.04
CA GLN A 96 -11.60 0.05 -8.79
C GLN A 96 -11.58 1.37 -8.01
N GLY A 97 -10.74 1.43 -6.97
CA GLY A 97 -10.65 2.58 -6.07
C GLY A 97 -11.69 2.61 -4.96
N GLU A 98 -12.68 1.71 -4.95
CA GLU A 98 -13.68 1.65 -3.88
C GLU A 98 -13.02 1.34 -2.53
N VAL A 99 -13.39 2.12 -1.52
CA VAL A 99 -12.96 1.92 -0.13
C VAL A 99 -13.81 0.81 0.48
N ILE A 100 -13.15 -0.24 0.94
CA ILE A 100 -13.79 -1.41 1.57
C ILE A 100 -13.61 -1.45 3.09
N ALA A 101 -12.67 -0.66 3.61
CA ALA A 101 -12.53 -0.38 5.03
C ALA A 101 -11.88 0.99 5.23
N GLU A 102 -12.64 1.92 5.83
CA GLU A 102 -12.14 3.23 6.24
C GLU A 102 -11.34 3.13 7.53
N ASN A 103 -10.37 4.05 7.72
CA ASN A 103 -9.53 4.14 8.91
C ASN A 103 -9.02 2.76 9.39
N PHE A 104 -8.50 1.99 8.44
CA PHE A 104 -8.07 0.63 8.62
C PHE A 104 -7.00 0.53 9.72
N LEU A 105 -7.28 -0.29 10.74
CA LEU A 105 -6.48 -0.43 11.98
C LEU A 105 -6.27 0.88 12.78
N ALA A 106 -7.16 1.86 12.66
CA ALA A 106 -7.04 3.17 13.30
C ALA A 106 -5.75 3.93 12.92
N LEU A 107 -5.24 3.68 11.71
CA LEU A 107 -4.00 4.30 11.19
C LEU A 107 -4.25 5.54 10.32
N ASN A 108 -5.51 5.98 10.17
CA ASN A 108 -5.91 7.04 9.23
C ASN A 108 -5.53 6.70 7.77
N VAL A 109 -5.68 5.42 7.41
CA VAL A 109 -5.47 4.88 6.06
C VAL A 109 -6.69 4.09 5.65
N ASN A 110 -6.97 4.00 4.36
CA ASN A 110 -8.09 3.22 3.84
C ASN A 110 -7.58 1.95 3.16
N LEU A 111 -8.36 0.88 3.24
CA LEU A 111 -8.17 -0.31 2.41
C LEU A 111 -9.06 -0.17 1.17
N ILE A 112 -8.44 -0.19 -0.01
CA ILE A 112 -9.10 0.07 -1.30
C ILE A 112 -8.95 -1.10 -2.26
N VAL A 113 -9.92 -1.25 -3.16
CA VAL A 113 -9.91 -2.24 -4.24
C VAL A 113 -9.07 -1.75 -5.42
N THR A 114 -8.25 -2.63 -6.01
CA THR A 114 -7.42 -2.28 -7.18
C THR A 114 -7.92 -2.86 -8.50
N ARG A 115 -8.92 -3.73 -8.46
CA ARG A 115 -9.57 -4.32 -9.64
C ARG A 115 -11.06 -4.54 -9.35
N GLU A 116 -11.91 -4.15 -10.27
CA GLU A 116 -13.34 -4.41 -10.18
C GLU A 116 -13.65 -5.92 -10.07
N ALA A 117 -14.73 -6.22 -9.35
CA ALA A 117 -15.32 -7.55 -9.30
C ALA A 117 -16.84 -7.38 -9.34
N CYS A 118 -17.49 -8.08 -10.27
CA CYS A 118 -18.92 -7.95 -10.50
C CYS A 118 -19.64 -9.25 -10.16
N SER A 119 -20.87 -9.13 -9.67
CA SER A 119 -21.80 -10.25 -9.57
C SER A 119 -22.09 -10.80 -10.97
N ARG A 120 -22.35 -12.10 -11.09
CA ARG A 120 -22.67 -12.73 -12.39
C ARG A 120 -23.95 -12.19 -13.05
N SER A 121 -24.81 -11.51 -12.30
CA SER A 121 -26.05 -10.88 -12.76
C SER A 121 -25.88 -9.45 -13.30
N GLU A 122 -24.74 -8.80 -13.03
CA GLU A 122 -24.50 -7.43 -13.47
C GLU A 122 -23.64 -7.39 -14.75
N PRO A 123 -24.00 -6.56 -15.75
CA PRO A 123 -23.23 -6.44 -16.98
C PRO A 123 -21.82 -5.91 -16.67
N LYS A 124 -20.79 -6.62 -17.14
CA LYS A 124 -19.40 -6.15 -17.07
C LYS A 124 -19.23 -4.98 -18.03
N GLY A 125 -18.84 -3.82 -17.52
CA GLY A 125 -18.50 -2.66 -18.33
C GLY A 125 -19.69 -1.78 -18.72
N THR A 126 -20.25 -1.06 -17.75
CA THR A 126 -20.68 0.33 -18.01
C THR A 126 -19.60 1.23 -17.43
N SER A 127 -18.49 1.32 -18.16
CA SER A 127 -17.76 2.58 -18.20
C SER A 127 -18.80 3.63 -18.55
N ALA A 128 -19.14 4.49 -17.59
CA ALA A 128 -19.74 5.75 -17.90
C ALA A 128 -18.67 6.54 -18.67
N LEU A 129 -18.57 6.27 -19.97
CA LEU A 129 -18.23 7.29 -20.95
C LEU A 129 -19.37 8.30 -20.84
N LEU A 130 -19.25 9.22 -19.88
CA LEU A 130 -19.88 10.51 -19.99
C LEU A 130 -19.41 11.08 -21.34
N GLY A 131 -20.39 11.31 -22.20
CA GLY A 131 -20.18 11.73 -23.57
C GLY A 131 -19.27 12.95 -23.64
N VAL A 132 -18.34 12.88 -24.58
CA VAL A 132 -17.97 14.03 -25.39
C VAL A 132 -18.13 13.58 -26.85
N ASP A 133 -19.37 13.69 -27.32
CA ASP A 133 -19.64 13.87 -28.74
C ASP A 133 -19.10 15.24 -29.16
N GLY A 134 -18.44 15.31 -30.32
CA GLY A 134 -18.44 16.54 -31.12
C GLY A 134 -17.08 17.18 -31.40
N GLU A 135 -16.71 17.08 -32.69
CA GLU A 135 -15.70 17.82 -33.48
C GLU A 135 -14.21 17.49 -33.35
#